data_AF-A0A238WQK0-F1
#
_entry.id   AF-A0A238WQK0-F1
#
_cell.length_a   1.000
_cell.length_b   1.000
_cell.length_c   1.000
_cell.angle_alpha   90.00
_cell.angle_beta   90.00
_cell.angle_gamma   90.00
#
_symmetry.space_group_name_H-M   'P 1'
#
loop_
_entity.id
_entity.type
_entity.pdbx_description
1 polymer ?
#
loop_
_entity_poly.entity_id
_entity_poly.type
_entity_poly.pdbx_seq_one_letter_code
_entity_poly.pdbx_strand_id
1 'polypeptide(L)' 'MSARDTWTIACRDLAGRRRNITVFASDSKVVLIAPPGESAVLTRLDVGKLRAALRDAVISTEAVDDTQTQ' A
#
# COMPACT_ATOMS: atom_id res chain seq x y z
N MET A 1 -5.26 -18.75 -3.41
CA MET A 1 -5.14 -17.36 -2.91
C MET A 1 -4.27 -16.62 -3.90
N SER A 2 -4.87 -15.96 -4.89
CA SER A 2 -4.13 -15.24 -5.93
C SER A 2 -3.20 -14.23 -5.25
N ALA A 3 -1.92 -14.22 -5.65
CA ALA A 3 -0.90 -13.36 -5.09
C ALA A 3 -1.37 -11.90 -5.25
N ARG A 4 -1.85 -11.30 -4.15
CA ARG A 4 -2.16 -9.88 -4.11
C ARG A 4 -0.84 -9.14 -3.98
N ASP A 5 -0.54 -8.29 -4.94
CA ASP A 5 0.62 -7.40 -4.83
C ASP A 5 0.45 -6.53 -3.58
N THR A 6 1.42 -6.67 -2.67
CA THR A 6 1.38 -6.08 -1.33
C THR A 6 2.69 -5.36 -1.07
N TRP A 7 2.61 -4.10 -0.70
CA TRP A 7 3.74 -3.25 -0.35
C TRP A 7 3.67 -2.86 1.12
N THR A 8 4.82 -2.87 1.79
CA THR A 8 4.94 -2.43 3.18
C THR A 8 5.84 -1.21 3.25
N ILE A 9 5.31 -0.11 3.79
CA ILE A 9 6.05 1.14 3.98
C ILE A 9 6.24 1.34 5.48
N ALA A 10 7.51 1.40 5.91
CA ALA A 10 7.83 1.74 7.29
C ALA A 10 7.45 3.20 7.57
N CYS A 11 6.78 3.43 8.69
CA CYS A 11 6.39 4.74 9.18
C CYS A 11 6.63 4.84 10.69
N ARG A 12 6.34 6.02 11.26
CA ARG A 12 6.26 6.18 12.72
C ARG A 12 4.86 6.58 13.12
N ASP A 13 4.48 6.32 14.36
CA ASP A 13 3.31 6.95 14.96
C ASP A 13 3.67 8.29 15.61
N LEU A 14 2.68 8.97 16.21
CA LEU A 14 2.91 10.21 16.98
C LEU A 14 3.81 10.00 18.21
N ALA A 15 3.91 8.77 18.72
CA ALA A 15 4.80 8.42 19.82
C ALA A 15 6.22 8.05 19.33
N GLY A 16 6.50 8.16 18.03
CA GLY A 16 7.80 7.86 17.43
C GLY A 16 8.10 6.36 17.28
N ARG A 17 7.16 5.47 17.62
CA ARG A 17 7.36 4.02 17.48
C ARG A 17 7.34 3.64 16.01
N ARG A 18 8.17 2.66 15.64
CA ARG A 18 8.22 2.13 14.28
C ARG A 18 6.96 1.31 14.02
N ARG A 19 6.24 1.70 12.99
CA ARG A 19 5.03 1.04 12.49
C ARG A 19 5.15 0.84 10.99
N ASN A 20 4.17 0.16 10.40
CA ASN A 20 4.11 -0.06 8.96
C ASN A 20 2.72 0.33 8.43
N ILE A 21 2.70 0.96 7.27
CA ILE A 21 1.53 1.08 6.42
C ILE A 21 1.60 -0.06 5.40
N THR A 22 0.49 -0.76 5.22
CA THR A 22 0.38 -1.78 4.19
C THR A 22 -0.49 -1.27 3.06
N VAL A 23 -0.01 -1.39 1.83
CA VAL A 23 -0.76 -1.09 0.61
C VAL A 23 -0.93 -2.40 -0.14
N PHE A 24 -2.11 -2.68 -0.66
CA PHE A 24 -2.30 -3.81 -1.56
C PHE A 24 -3.31 -3.48 -2.65
N ALA A 25 -3.11 -4.11 -3.80
CA ALA A 25 -4.05 -4.10 -4.90
C ALA A 25 -5.09 -5.21 -4.67
N SER A 26 -6.37 -4.89 -4.88
CA SER A 26 -7.43 -5.88 -4.97
C SER A 26 -8.38 -5.48 -6.09
N ASP A 27 -8.45 -6.34 -7.10
CA ASP A 27 -9.32 -6.12 -8.26
C ASP A 27 -9.02 -4.74 -8.86
N SER A 28 -10.01 -3.86 -8.97
CA SER A 28 -9.89 -2.47 -9.44
C SER A 28 -9.66 -1.42 -8.33
N LYS A 29 -9.19 -1.85 -7.16
CA LYS A 29 -9.06 -0.99 -5.96
C LYS A 29 -7.67 -1.08 -5.35
N VAL A 30 -7.18 0.08 -4.91
CA VAL A 30 -6.01 0.17 -4.05
C VAL A 30 -6.47 0.35 -2.61
N VAL A 31 -6.04 -0.55 -1.73
CA VAL A 31 -6.38 -0.51 -0.30
C VAL A 31 -5.15 -0.14 0.49
N LEU A 32 -5.32 0.82 1.42
CA LEU A 32 -4.29 1.27 2.33
C LEU A 32 -4.72 1.01 3.76
N ILE A 33 -3.93 0.23 4.49
CA ILE A 33 -4.12 -0.05 5.90
C ILE A 33 -3.11 0.78 6.69
N ALA A 34 -3.62 1.79 7.38
CA ALA A 34 -2.86 2.49 8.41
C ALA A 34 -2.76 1.64 9.68
N PRO A 35 -1.73 1.86 10.52
CA PRO A 35 -1.66 1.24 11.84
C PRO A 35 -2.95 1.49 12.63
N PRO A 36 -3.50 0.47 13.32
CA PRO A 36 -4.76 0.62 14.04
C PRO A 36 -4.63 1.65 15.17
N GLY A 37 -5.58 2.59 15.24
CA GLY A 37 -5.73 3.53 16.35
C GLY A 37 -4.72 4.68 16.43
N GLU A 38 -3.84 4.83 15.43
CA GLU A 38 -2.75 5.82 15.47
C GLU A 38 -2.62 6.59 14.14
N SER A 39 -2.25 7.87 14.21
CA SER A 39 -1.83 8.63 13.03
C SER A 39 -0.44 8.19 12.59
N ALA A 40 -0.30 7.81 11.32
CA ALA A 40 1.00 7.53 10.73
C ALA A 40 1.69 8.86 10.36
N VAL A 41 2.86 9.07 10.94
CA VAL A 41 3.80 10.13 10.58
C VAL A 41 4.74 9.59 9.51
N LEU A 42 4.79 10.30 8.39
CA LEU A 42 5.63 9.98 7.24
C LEU A 42 6.66 11.09 7.05
N THR A 43 7.93 10.73 6.92
CA THR A 43 8.96 11.67 6.48
C THR A 43 8.84 11.91 4.98
N ARG A 44 9.56 12.92 4.44
CA ARG A 44 9.58 13.18 2.98
C ARG A 44 9.98 11.94 2.17
N LEU A 45 10.91 11.14 2.70
CA LEU A 45 11.34 9.89 2.06
C LEU A 45 10.22 8.84 2.08
N ASP A 46 9.52 8.70 3.21
CA ASP A 46 8.43 7.73 3.35
C ASP A 46 7.24 8.09 2.47
N VAL A 47 6.93 9.38 2.31
CA VAL A 47 5.94 9.87 1.34
C VAL A 47 6.35 9.51 -0.09
N GLY A 48 7.64 9.65 -0.42
CA GLY A 48 8.16 9.24 -1.74
C GLY A 48 7.98 7.74 -2.00
N LYS A 49 8.27 6.89 -1.00
CA LYS A 49 8.06 5.44 -1.08
C LYS A 49 6.58 5.08 -1.18
N LEU A 50 5.72 5.75 -0.40
CA LEU A 50 4.27 5.54 -0.46
C LEU A 50 3.71 5.90 -1.84
N ARG A 51 4.16 7.01 -2.43
CA ARG A 51 3.75 7.40 -3.79
C ARG A 51 4.15 6.35 -4.83
N ALA A 52 5.38 5.81 -4.73
CA ALA A 52 5.84 4.75 -5.61
C ALA A 52 4.98 3.50 -5.47
N ALA A 53 4.75 3.05 -4.24
CA ALA A 53 3.91 1.88 -3.94
C ALA A 53 2.45 2.06 -4.42
N LEU A 54 1.85 3.23 -4.23
CA LEU A 54 0.50 3.51 -4.72
C LEU A 54 0.42 3.47 -6.25
N ARG A 55 1.44 3.99 -6.93
CA ARG A 55 1.50 3.94 -8.40
C ARG A 55 1.63 2.51 -8.90
N ASP A 56 2.53 1.74 -8.30
CA ASP A 56 2.73 0.33 -8.65
C ASP A 56 1.45 -0.48 -8.37
N ALA A 57 0.74 -0.17 -7.28
CA ALA A 57 -0.54 -0.77 -6.96
C ALA A 57 -1.62 -0.51 -8.00
N VAL A 58 -1.74 0.72 -8.53
CA VAL A 58 -2.70 1.03 -9.60
C VAL A 58 -2.38 0.23 -10.86
N ILE A 59 -1.10 0.16 -11.25
CA ILE A 59 -0.69 -0.62 -12.43
C ILE A 59 -1.02 -2.11 -12.24
N SER A 60 -0.81 -2.64 -11.03
CA SER A 60 -1.21 -4.02 -10.69
C SER A 60 -2.72 -4.23 -10.74
N THR A 61 -3.55 -3.25 -10.36
CA THR A 61 -5.01 -3.38 -10.48
C THR A 61 -5.48 -3.48 -11.92
N GLU A 62 -4.83 -2.76 -12.84
CA GLU A 62 -5.15 -2.81 -14.28
C GLU A 62 -4.74 -4.16 -14.90
N ALA A 63 -3.64 -4.76 -14.46
CA ALA A 63 -3.16 -6.05 -14.96
C ALA A 63 -4.05 -7.24 -14.54
N VAL A 64 -4.83 -7.12 -13.45
CA VAL A 64 -5.72 -8.19 -12.97
C VAL A 64 -7.01 -8.30 -13.80
N ASP A 65 -7.40 -7.24 -14.53
CA ASP A 65 -8.58 -7.25 -15.42
C ASP A 65 -8.39 -8.19 -16.63
N ASP A 66 -7.14 -8.48 -17.04
CA ASP A 66 -6.85 -9.31 -18.23
C ASP A 66 -6.91 -10.83 -18.00
N THR A 67 -7.09 -11.32 -16.76
CA THR A 67 -7.03 -12.78 -16.47
C THR A 67 -8.40 -13.44 -16.30
N GLN A 68 -9.51 -12.75 -16.57
CA GLN A 68 -10.86 -13.30 -16.40
C GLN A 68 -11.71 -13.24 -17.67
N THR A 69 -11.17 -13.69 -18.80
CA THR A 69 -11.99 -14.25 -19.90
C THR A 69 -11.19 -15.33 -20.65
N GLN A 70 -11.19 -16.55 -20.13
CA GLN A 70 -11.00 -17.75 -20.94
C GLN A 70 -11.79 -18.92 -20.38
#